data_AF-A0A2I2ADN8-F1
#
_entry.id   AF-A0A2I2ADN8-F1
#
_cell.length_a   1.000
_cell.length_b   1.000
_cell.length_c   1.000
_cell.angle_alpha   90.00
_cell.angle_beta   90.00
_cell.angle_gamma   90.00
#
_symmetry.space_group_name_H-M   'P 1'
#
loop_
_entity.id
_entity.type
_entity.pdbx_description
1 polymer ?
#
loop_
_entity_poly.entity_id
_entity_poly.type
_entity_poly.pdbx_seq_one_letter_code
_entity_poly.pdbx_strand_id
1 'polypeptide(L)'
;MKLEHKNMNFKNYDFKRLLLITGLFSLFAILAVLPAFADGHMKLPFDGNVHLSRFESIYEALANRSIPSDINFIGFKGGSTAYNSLYPWITGLIFVLPRFIIQNRLHAIMLGYFAINMLAMINMYLLTRELTNKIILRFLGVLLYQLSAYHFMIMYARVAMGELFAYTFLPLVFTGLLKIYKKDKLGFVFLGLGMSLIFNSHILSTITTVLILIVIVFVRIIRRKFSLFELKQYCYALLISVPMSIYSLFNFVKVYFNNDIEPPYHLLQPINTSDMWQSILNNSIVGDAPIFNIGLIETILLVLLIIPAILTGYSSWKLWWYSAIGIFIGTLNWFPWESKTLIESPIGSIQFLGRLLTYVSLFLAVAIVLLFEENEKYTFTIDKLSIIIIPLLLVSMSASYSHEHKMDYPANTYMHSNKNFEYALKYGEAGLDYPLRLDKATKKIPLKKFDVDDAKQTYNNITIHIKSMKTKKVRLNIPIYRGVNYTVKINGKTKSVASGKNLIVTLRQGKNVVSVTSNPTKIQYVLLMTSVISIILATVCSFLLIFKGRAFRIKEI
;
A
#
# COMPACT_ATOMS: atom_id res chain seq x y z
N MET A 1 -8.05 5.95 -53.67
CA MET A 1 -8.45 6.34 -52.29
C MET A 1 -7.18 6.53 -51.48
N LYS A 2 -6.64 7.77 -51.45
CA LYS A 2 -5.37 8.08 -50.77
C LYS A 2 -5.60 8.09 -49.27
N LEU A 3 -4.90 7.22 -48.54
CA LEU A 3 -4.77 7.27 -47.09
C LEU A 3 -4.00 8.52 -46.72
N GLU A 4 -4.70 9.55 -46.24
CA GLU A 4 -4.06 10.69 -45.59
C GLU A 4 -3.45 10.22 -44.26
N HIS A 5 -2.12 10.12 -44.25
CA HIS A 5 -1.34 10.07 -43.01
C HIS A 5 -1.58 11.38 -42.26
N LYS A 6 -2.54 11.37 -41.32
CA LYS A 6 -2.67 12.42 -40.31
C LYS A 6 -1.45 12.33 -39.41
N ASN A 7 -0.41 13.10 -39.75
CA ASN A 7 0.76 13.29 -38.90
C ASN A 7 0.28 13.68 -37.48
N MET A 8 0.58 12.84 -36.49
CA MET A 8 0.38 13.16 -35.09
C MET A 8 1.31 14.32 -34.74
N ASN A 9 0.82 15.54 -34.91
CA ASN A 9 1.56 16.74 -34.58
C ASN A 9 1.53 16.93 -33.06
N PHE A 10 2.52 16.39 -32.35
CA PHE A 10 2.72 16.53 -30.89
C PHE A 10 3.06 17.97 -30.44
N LYS A 11 2.88 18.98 -31.30
CA LYS A 11 3.67 20.22 -31.28
C LYS A 11 3.20 21.38 -30.39
N ASN A 12 2.11 21.27 -29.63
CA ASN A 12 1.70 22.35 -28.72
C ASN A 12 1.50 21.86 -27.27
N TYR A 13 2.53 21.21 -26.73
CA TYR A 13 2.67 21.08 -25.28
C TYR A 13 3.60 22.16 -24.77
N ASP A 14 3.17 22.82 -23.70
CA ASP A 14 4.09 23.61 -22.89
C ASP A 14 5.04 22.63 -22.15
N PHE A 15 6.03 22.14 -22.88
CA PHE A 15 7.06 21.24 -22.38
C PHE A 15 7.77 21.83 -21.17
N LYS A 16 7.94 23.16 -21.14
CA LYS A 16 8.48 23.90 -20.00
C LYS A 16 7.62 23.71 -18.76
N ARG A 17 6.30 23.80 -18.90
CA ARG A 17 5.37 23.55 -17.79
C ARG A 17 5.37 22.11 -17.30
N LEU A 18 5.49 21.13 -18.18
CA LEU A 18 5.64 19.72 -17.76
C LEU A 18 6.94 19.53 -16.98
N LEU A 19 8.05 20.05 -17.50
CA LEU A 19 9.36 20.01 -16.84
C LEU A 19 9.33 20.67 -15.47
N LEU A 20 8.68 21.84 -15.36
CA LEU A 20 8.49 22.54 -14.08
C LEU A 20 7.71 21.70 -13.08
N ILE A 21 6.59 21.08 -13.49
CA ILE A 21 5.78 20.23 -12.61
C ILE A 21 6.59 19.03 -12.13
N THR A 22 7.29 18.35 -13.04
CA THR A 22 8.15 17.21 -12.71
C THR A 22 9.29 17.61 -11.79
N GLY A 23 9.92 18.76 -12.01
CA GLY A 23 10.97 19.31 -11.15
C GLY A 23 10.47 19.62 -9.75
N LEU A 24 9.29 20.26 -9.63
CA LEU A 24 8.66 20.54 -8.34
C LEU A 24 8.29 19.25 -7.60
N PHE A 25 7.69 18.27 -8.27
CA PHE A 25 7.40 16.98 -7.63
C PHE A 25 8.69 16.28 -7.20
N SER A 26 9.75 16.34 -8.00
CA SER A 26 11.04 15.76 -7.62
C SER A 26 11.60 16.44 -6.37
N LEU A 27 11.53 17.76 -6.29
CA LEU A 27 11.93 18.53 -5.11
C LEU A 27 11.13 18.10 -3.87
N PHE A 28 9.79 18.10 -3.93
CA PHE A 28 8.97 17.72 -2.79
C PHE A 28 9.10 16.24 -2.40
N ALA A 29 9.34 15.34 -3.36
CA ALA A 29 9.62 13.94 -3.08
C ALA A 29 10.95 13.79 -2.34
N ILE A 30 11.99 14.52 -2.75
CA ILE A 30 13.27 14.56 -2.03
C ILE A 30 13.06 15.09 -0.61
N LEU A 31 12.37 16.23 -0.46
CA LEU A 31 12.12 16.84 0.85
C LEU A 31 11.28 15.95 1.79
N ALA A 32 10.38 15.13 1.24
CA ALA A 32 9.60 14.16 2.00
C ALA A 32 10.43 12.95 2.46
N VAL A 33 11.54 12.65 1.77
CA VAL A 33 12.42 11.50 2.06
C VAL A 33 13.59 11.89 2.94
N LEU A 34 14.24 13.02 2.68
CA LEU A 34 15.48 13.44 3.36
C LEU A 34 15.44 13.34 4.89
N PRO A 35 14.39 13.79 5.61
CA PRO A 35 14.37 13.73 7.07
C PRO A 35 14.49 12.31 7.63
N ALA A 36 13.94 11.32 6.93
CA ALA A 36 13.95 9.93 7.34
C ALA A 36 15.31 9.24 7.12
N PHE A 37 16.23 9.89 6.38
CA PHE A 37 17.53 9.34 6.00
C PHE A 37 18.71 10.27 6.36
N ALA A 38 18.45 11.38 7.07
CA ALA A 38 19.40 12.47 7.27
C ALA A 38 20.72 12.02 7.91
N ASP A 39 20.64 11.09 8.85
CA ASP A 39 21.79 10.54 9.59
C ASP A 39 22.39 9.29 8.94
N GLY A 40 22.18 9.13 7.62
CA GLY A 40 22.67 7.99 6.85
C GLY A 40 22.01 6.67 7.25
N HIS A 41 20.79 6.73 7.81
CA HIS A 41 20.09 5.56 8.30
C HIS A 41 18.60 5.67 8.30
N MET A 42 17.94 4.52 8.38
CA MET A 42 16.50 4.40 8.50
C MET A 42 16.13 3.42 9.62
N LYS A 43 15.22 3.84 10.48
CA LYS A 43 14.58 3.00 11.50
C LYS A 43 13.59 2.05 10.85
N LEU A 44 13.67 0.79 11.24
CA LEU A 44 12.80 -0.28 10.77
C LEU A 44 11.96 -0.82 11.93
N PRO A 45 10.65 -0.53 11.92
CA PRO A 45 9.71 -1.15 12.84
C PRO A 45 9.40 -2.59 12.44
N PHE A 46 8.56 -3.25 13.23
CA PHE A 46 8.13 -4.64 13.04
C PHE A 46 7.66 -4.96 11.61
N ASP A 47 6.71 -4.18 11.05
CA ASP A 47 6.21 -4.36 9.69
C ASP A 47 7.32 -4.11 8.65
N GLY A 48 8.25 -3.19 8.93
CA GLY A 48 9.40 -2.88 8.07
C GLY A 48 10.29 -4.10 7.83
N ASN A 49 10.61 -4.86 8.88
CA ASN A 49 11.42 -6.09 8.76
C ASN A 49 10.72 -7.16 7.89
N VAL A 50 9.39 -7.29 8.03
CA VAL A 50 8.58 -8.21 7.22
C VAL A 50 8.64 -7.81 5.74
N HIS A 51 8.43 -6.53 5.43
CA HIS A 51 8.45 -6.05 4.05
C HIS A 51 9.82 -6.14 3.40
N LEU A 52 10.89 -5.85 4.14
CA LEU A 52 12.27 -5.99 3.68
C LEU A 52 12.58 -7.46 3.32
N SER A 53 12.22 -8.40 4.19
CA SER A 53 12.39 -9.85 3.95
C SER A 53 11.64 -10.31 2.69
N ARG A 54 10.44 -9.76 2.47
CA ARG A 54 9.65 -10.03 1.27
C ARG A 54 10.29 -9.43 0.02
N PHE A 55 10.76 -8.19 0.06
CA PHE A 55 11.43 -7.54 -1.07
C PHE A 55 12.72 -8.26 -1.47
N GLU A 56 13.54 -8.70 -0.51
CA GLU A 56 14.74 -9.50 -0.82
C GLU A 56 14.35 -10.86 -1.41
N SER A 57 13.29 -11.50 -0.91
CA SER A 57 12.77 -12.76 -1.49
C SER A 57 12.36 -12.59 -2.97
N ILE A 58 11.73 -11.46 -3.31
CA ILE A 58 11.32 -11.16 -4.69
C ILE A 58 12.54 -10.82 -5.54
N TYR A 59 13.45 -9.98 -5.04
CA TYR A 59 14.69 -9.62 -5.70
C TYR A 59 15.51 -10.87 -6.07
N GLU A 60 15.78 -11.74 -5.10
CA GLU A 60 16.56 -12.95 -5.34
C GLU A 60 15.88 -13.88 -6.36
N ALA A 61 14.56 -14.04 -6.32
CA ALA A 61 13.84 -14.85 -7.29
C ALA A 61 14.04 -14.33 -8.72
N LEU A 62 13.82 -13.02 -8.91
CA LEU A 62 13.97 -12.35 -10.20
C LEU A 62 15.43 -12.37 -10.69
N ALA A 63 16.39 -12.15 -9.81
CA ALA A 63 17.82 -12.25 -10.11
C ALA A 63 18.24 -13.66 -10.56
N ASN A 64 17.57 -14.69 -10.04
CA ASN A 64 17.73 -16.09 -10.44
C ASN A 64 16.83 -16.51 -11.61
N ARG A 65 16.27 -15.54 -12.37
CA ARG A 65 15.41 -15.78 -13.55
C ARG A 65 14.15 -16.61 -13.25
N SER A 66 13.65 -16.51 -12.01
CA SER A 66 12.39 -17.13 -11.58
C SER A 66 11.41 -16.04 -11.16
N ILE A 67 10.11 -16.35 -11.17
CA ILE A 67 9.14 -15.54 -10.41
C ILE A 67 9.22 -15.94 -8.93
N PRO A 68 8.78 -15.07 -8.00
CA PRO A 68 8.75 -15.39 -6.57
C PRO A 68 7.95 -16.66 -6.28
N SER A 69 8.49 -17.49 -5.38
CA SER A 69 7.78 -18.65 -4.82
C SER A 69 6.56 -18.17 -4.03
N ASP A 70 5.53 -19.02 -3.94
CA ASP A 70 4.37 -18.81 -3.06
C ASP A 70 4.78 -18.59 -1.59
N ILE A 71 5.90 -19.19 -1.21
CA ILE A 71 6.44 -19.18 0.15
C ILE A 71 7.70 -18.35 0.20
N ASN A 72 7.75 -17.47 1.20
CA ASN A 72 8.93 -16.73 1.59
C ASN A 72 9.73 -17.55 2.60
N PHE A 73 11.00 -17.80 2.27
CA PHE A 73 11.95 -18.50 3.13
C PHE A 73 13.01 -17.58 3.70
N ILE A 74 13.23 -16.39 3.13
CA ILE A 74 14.20 -15.43 3.64
C ILE A 74 13.59 -14.69 4.83
N GLY A 75 14.32 -14.66 5.95
CA GLY A 75 13.93 -13.98 7.18
C GLY A 75 13.05 -14.82 8.10
N PHE A 76 12.08 -14.18 8.76
CA PHE A 76 11.09 -14.81 9.66
C PHE A 76 11.69 -15.68 10.76
N LYS A 77 12.85 -15.28 11.30
CA LYS A 77 13.58 -16.00 12.35
C LYS A 77 13.83 -17.48 12.01
N GLY A 78 14.25 -17.75 10.78
CA GLY A 78 14.47 -19.11 10.30
C GLY A 78 13.20 -19.83 9.84
N GLY A 79 12.01 -19.24 9.97
CA GLY A 79 10.74 -19.83 9.55
C GLY A 79 10.44 -19.65 8.06
N SER A 80 9.18 -19.90 7.70
CA SER A 80 8.64 -19.59 6.37
C SER A 80 7.17 -19.24 6.44
N THR A 81 6.65 -18.50 5.47
CA THR A 81 5.23 -18.14 5.40
C THR A 81 4.81 -17.80 3.96
N ALA A 82 3.52 -17.87 3.66
CA ALA A 82 2.95 -17.64 2.33
C ALA A 82 2.66 -16.15 2.04
N TYR A 83 3.55 -15.24 2.43
CA TYR A 83 3.34 -13.80 2.20
C TYR A 83 3.21 -13.47 0.71
N ASN A 84 4.02 -14.07 -0.18
CA ASN A 84 3.94 -13.79 -1.62
C ASN A 84 2.59 -14.21 -2.24
N SER A 85 1.89 -15.20 -1.67
CA SER A 85 0.56 -15.59 -2.14
C SER A 85 -0.56 -14.77 -1.50
N LEU A 86 -0.43 -14.46 -0.21
CA LEU A 86 -1.50 -13.84 0.59
C LEU A 86 -1.42 -12.31 0.64
N TYR A 87 -0.24 -11.76 0.32
CA TYR A 87 0.03 -10.34 0.28
C TYR A 87 0.62 -10.00 -1.11
N PRO A 88 -0.18 -9.33 -1.97
CA PRO A 88 0.25 -8.94 -3.30
C PRO A 88 1.56 -8.13 -3.31
N TRP A 89 2.37 -8.29 -4.37
CA TRP A 89 3.72 -7.72 -4.41
C TRP A 89 4.08 -7.01 -5.73
N ILE A 90 3.19 -7.01 -6.73
CA ILE A 90 3.48 -6.40 -8.05
C ILE A 90 3.79 -4.90 -7.90
N THR A 91 3.03 -4.16 -7.08
CA THR A 91 3.33 -2.74 -6.80
C THR A 91 4.57 -2.56 -5.93
N GLY A 92 4.92 -3.58 -5.14
CA GLY A 92 6.19 -3.69 -4.41
C GLY A 92 7.44 -3.65 -5.29
N LEU A 93 7.30 -3.88 -6.60
CA LEU A 93 8.41 -3.73 -7.56
C LEU A 93 9.04 -2.32 -7.54
N ILE A 94 8.31 -1.30 -7.09
CA ILE A 94 8.85 0.07 -6.90
C ILE A 94 10.06 0.05 -5.95
N PHE A 95 10.09 -0.83 -4.96
CA PHE A 95 11.18 -0.99 -4.00
C PHE A 95 12.16 -2.10 -4.36
N VAL A 96 11.76 -3.06 -5.19
CA VAL A 96 12.61 -4.18 -5.62
C VAL A 96 13.49 -3.81 -6.82
N LEU A 97 12.97 -3.09 -7.82
CA LEU A 97 13.70 -2.78 -9.04
C LEU A 97 14.97 -1.93 -8.81
N PRO A 98 14.98 -0.90 -7.92
CA PRO A 98 16.19 -0.16 -7.59
C PRO A 98 17.39 -1.03 -7.16
N ARG A 99 17.11 -2.18 -6.52
CA ARG A 99 18.14 -3.10 -6.00
C ARG A 99 19.00 -3.75 -7.10
N PHE A 100 18.49 -3.82 -8.34
CA PHE A 100 19.24 -4.36 -9.49
C PHE A 100 20.32 -3.40 -10.01
N ILE A 101 20.16 -2.11 -9.79
CA ILE A 101 21.06 -1.06 -10.30
C ILE A 101 21.90 -0.42 -9.18
N ILE A 102 21.42 -0.45 -7.95
CA ILE A 102 22.10 0.13 -6.78
C ILE A 102 22.56 -0.99 -5.83
N GLN A 103 23.86 -1.06 -5.59
CA GLN A 103 24.46 -2.07 -4.70
C GLN A 103 24.24 -1.77 -3.21
N ASN A 104 24.19 -0.49 -2.84
CA ASN A 104 23.86 -0.09 -1.48
C ASN A 104 22.34 -0.23 -1.25
N ARG A 105 21.95 -1.13 -0.34
CA ARG A 105 20.54 -1.49 -0.13
C ARG A 105 19.72 -0.35 0.49
N LEU A 106 20.34 0.48 1.33
CA LEU A 106 19.69 1.67 1.89
C LEU A 106 19.35 2.67 0.78
N HIS A 107 20.31 2.96 -0.11
CA HIS A 107 20.07 3.85 -1.25
C HIS A 107 19.02 3.29 -2.23
N ALA A 108 18.99 1.97 -2.43
CA ALA A 108 17.96 1.32 -3.25
C ALA A 108 16.55 1.53 -2.66
N ILE A 109 16.40 1.36 -1.33
CA ILE A 109 15.15 1.64 -0.62
C ILE A 109 14.79 3.13 -0.70
N MET A 110 15.76 4.02 -0.49
CA MET A 110 15.58 5.47 -0.59
C MET A 110 15.06 5.88 -1.98
N LEU A 111 15.57 5.28 -3.06
CA LEU A 111 15.05 5.50 -4.41
C LEU A 111 13.61 4.98 -4.56
N GLY A 112 13.26 3.87 -3.91
CA GLY A 112 11.88 3.39 -3.83
C GLY A 112 10.94 4.39 -3.14
N TYR A 113 11.37 4.98 -2.02
CA TYR A 113 10.63 6.04 -1.32
C TYR A 113 10.49 7.30 -2.19
N PHE A 114 11.54 7.71 -2.89
CA PHE A 114 11.45 8.81 -3.85
C PHE A 114 10.41 8.52 -4.94
N ALA A 115 10.46 7.33 -5.53
CA ALA A 115 9.58 6.92 -6.62
C ALA A 115 8.11 6.83 -6.18
N ILE A 116 7.82 6.31 -4.97
CA ILE A 116 6.44 6.19 -4.50
C ILE A 116 5.82 7.57 -4.20
N ASN A 117 6.60 8.51 -3.64
CA ASN A 117 6.16 9.89 -3.42
C ASN A 117 5.89 10.62 -4.74
N MET A 118 6.74 10.41 -5.76
CA MET A 118 6.48 10.90 -7.12
C MET A 118 5.15 10.37 -7.67
N LEU A 119 4.89 9.07 -7.54
CA LEU A 119 3.65 8.46 -8.02
C LEU A 119 2.42 8.97 -7.26
N ALA A 120 2.51 9.15 -5.95
CA ALA A 120 1.42 9.71 -5.14
C ALA A 120 1.05 11.12 -5.61
N MET A 121 2.05 11.98 -5.81
CA MET A 121 1.83 13.34 -6.35
C MET A 121 1.28 13.33 -7.77
N ILE A 122 1.76 12.44 -8.65
CA ILE A 122 1.23 12.30 -10.02
C ILE A 122 -0.25 11.89 -9.99
N ASN A 123 -0.61 10.87 -9.20
CA ASN A 123 -2.00 10.42 -9.11
C ASN A 123 -2.91 11.51 -8.52
N MET A 124 -2.45 12.20 -7.47
CA MET A 124 -3.20 13.32 -6.90
C MET A 124 -3.32 14.49 -7.87
N TYR A 125 -2.30 14.74 -8.69
CA TYR A 125 -2.36 15.77 -9.74
C TYR A 125 -3.37 15.41 -10.84
N LEU A 126 -3.46 14.14 -11.22
CA LEU A 126 -4.49 13.67 -12.15
C LEU A 126 -5.89 13.90 -11.58
N LEU A 127 -6.09 13.65 -10.28
CA LEU A 127 -7.35 13.93 -9.60
C LEU A 127 -7.68 15.43 -9.58
N THR A 128 -6.76 16.28 -9.15
CA THR A 128 -7.00 17.73 -9.03
C THR A 128 -7.20 18.42 -10.37
N ARG A 129 -6.65 17.87 -11.46
CA ARG A 129 -6.96 18.29 -12.84
C ARG A 129 -8.42 18.12 -13.21
N GLU A 130 -9.13 17.18 -12.58
CA GLU A 130 -10.57 17.00 -12.74
C GLU A 130 -11.37 17.96 -11.85
N LEU A 131 -10.74 18.74 -10.97
CA LEU A 131 -11.44 19.67 -10.08
C LEU A 131 -11.36 21.12 -10.58
N THR A 132 -10.19 21.53 -11.07
CA THR A 132 -9.90 22.94 -11.41
C THR A 132 -8.94 23.06 -12.59
N ASN A 133 -9.00 24.18 -13.30
CA ASN A 133 -8.02 24.57 -14.31
C ASN A 133 -6.80 25.33 -13.74
N LYS A 134 -6.91 25.84 -12.51
CA LYS A 134 -5.88 26.67 -11.85
C LYS A 134 -4.75 25.78 -11.34
N ILE A 135 -3.54 25.97 -11.87
CA ILE A 135 -2.38 25.14 -11.54
C ILE A 135 -2.01 25.22 -10.06
N ILE A 136 -2.12 26.41 -9.46
CA ILE A 136 -1.80 26.66 -8.06
C ILE A 136 -2.71 25.82 -7.14
N LEU A 137 -4.02 25.77 -7.43
CA LEU A 137 -4.96 24.94 -6.67
C LEU A 137 -4.71 23.44 -6.86
N ARG A 138 -4.26 23.02 -8.04
CA ARG A 138 -3.83 21.62 -8.24
C ARG A 138 -2.66 21.27 -7.35
N PHE A 139 -1.65 22.13 -7.28
CA PHE A 139 -0.51 21.95 -6.38
C PHE A 139 -0.92 21.96 -4.91
N LEU A 140 -1.83 22.84 -4.50
CA LEU A 140 -2.39 22.84 -3.14
C LEU A 140 -2.96 21.46 -2.78
N GLY A 141 -3.84 20.90 -3.62
CA GLY A 141 -4.41 19.59 -3.36
C GLY A 141 -3.37 18.46 -3.36
N VAL A 142 -2.37 18.53 -4.25
CA VAL A 142 -1.25 17.56 -4.26
C VAL A 142 -0.47 17.60 -2.96
N LEU A 143 -0.10 18.79 -2.49
CA LEU A 143 0.78 18.94 -1.33
C LEU A 143 0.05 18.70 0.00
N LEU A 144 -1.25 19.03 0.11
CA LEU A 144 -2.08 18.62 1.25
C LEU A 144 -2.05 17.10 1.41
N TYR A 145 -2.35 16.37 0.34
CA TYR A 145 -2.31 14.91 0.35
C TYR A 145 -0.88 14.38 0.64
N GLN A 146 0.10 14.82 -0.14
CA GLN A 146 1.49 14.34 -0.06
C GLN A 146 2.13 14.54 1.31
N LEU A 147 1.83 15.65 1.98
CA LEU A 147 2.46 16.03 3.25
C LEU A 147 1.58 15.71 4.48
N SER A 148 0.51 14.95 4.33
CA SER A 148 -0.30 14.50 5.46
C SER A 148 0.55 13.70 6.47
N ALA A 149 0.35 13.93 7.77
CA ALA A 149 1.04 13.15 8.80
C ALA A 149 0.66 11.66 8.73
N TYR A 150 -0.54 11.34 8.25
CA TYR A 150 -0.95 9.96 8.04
C TYR A 150 -0.09 9.27 6.97
N HIS A 151 0.23 9.97 5.87
CA HIS A 151 1.11 9.46 4.81
C HIS A 151 2.53 9.20 5.35
N PHE A 152 3.06 10.14 6.13
CA PHE A 152 4.38 10.01 6.75
C PHE A 152 4.41 8.88 7.79
N MET A 153 3.34 8.71 8.57
CA MET A 153 3.20 7.62 9.54
C MET A 153 3.26 6.25 8.85
N ILE A 154 2.50 6.04 7.77
CA ILE A 154 2.53 4.75 7.06
C ILE A 154 3.85 4.52 6.31
N MET A 155 4.56 5.57 5.90
CA MET A 155 5.89 5.47 5.27
C MET A 155 6.99 5.10 6.25
N TYR A 156 7.05 5.77 7.40
CA TYR A 156 8.23 5.79 8.27
C TYR A 156 7.95 5.19 9.65
N ALA A 157 6.88 5.61 10.31
CA ALA A 157 6.61 5.16 11.68
C ALA A 157 6.13 3.71 11.75
N ARG A 158 5.30 3.30 10.78
CA ARG A 158 4.78 1.94 10.68
C ARG A 158 5.42 1.14 9.56
N VAL A 159 5.86 1.79 8.47
CA VAL A 159 6.37 1.12 7.26
C VAL A 159 5.35 0.09 6.72
N ALA A 160 4.07 0.48 6.70
CA ALA A 160 2.96 -0.36 6.23
C ALA A 160 2.87 -0.33 4.69
N MET A 161 3.77 -1.04 4.00
CA MET A 161 4.01 -0.84 2.57
C MET A 161 2.78 -1.07 1.68
N GLY A 162 1.93 -2.06 1.96
CA GLY A 162 0.71 -2.25 1.17
C GLY A 162 -0.31 -1.12 1.35
N GLU A 163 -0.41 -0.57 2.56
CA GLU A 163 -1.25 0.59 2.84
C GLU A 163 -0.70 1.84 2.14
N LEU A 164 0.63 2.02 2.15
CA LEU A 164 1.32 3.08 1.42
C LEU A 164 1.04 3.01 -0.10
N PHE A 165 1.19 1.85 -0.72
CA PHE A 165 0.87 1.71 -2.15
C PHE A 165 -0.62 1.98 -2.42
N ALA A 166 -1.52 1.49 -1.56
CA ALA A 166 -2.94 1.76 -1.71
C ALA A 166 -3.26 3.27 -1.59
N TYR A 167 -2.62 3.97 -0.64
CA TYR A 167 -2.66 5.43 -0.51
C TYR A 167 -2.23 6.09 -1.83
N THR A 168 -1.06 5.74 -2.36
CA THR A 168 -0.54 6.29 -3.62
C THR A 168 -1.51 6.17 -4.81
N PHE A 169 -2.22 5.05 -4.94
CA PHE A 169 -3.11 4.80 -6.09
C PHE A 169 -4.58 5.20 -5.86
N LEU A 170 -4.98 5.54 -4.63
CA LEU A 170 -6.35 5.94 -4.33
C LEU A 170 -6.83 7.17 -5.12
N PRO A 171 -6.05 8.25 -5.30
CA PRO A 171 -6.49 9.39 -6.11
C PRO A 171 -6.85 9.01 -7.56
N LEU A 172 -6.24 7.94 -8.10
CA LEU A 172 -6.51 7.47 -9.45
C LEU A 172 -7.91 6.83 -9.56
N VAL A 173 -8.36 6.12 -8.52
CA VAL A 173 -9.74 5.61 -8.40
C VAL A 173 -10.74 6.76 -8.49
N PHE A 174 -10.52 7.81 -7.70
CA PHE A 174 -11.40 8.99 -7.69
C PHE A 174 -11.30 9.82 -8.97
N THR A 175 -10.15 9.82 -9.65
CA THR A 175 -10.02 10.40 -11.00
C THR A 175 -10.98 9.69 -11.97
N GLY A 176 -11.01 8.35 -11.93
CA GLY A 176 -11.96 7.55 -12.71
C GLY A 176 -13.41 7.86 -12.39
N LEU A 177 -13.78 7.92 -11.11
CA LEU A 177 -15.15 8.26 -10.69
C LEU A 177 -15.58 9.64 -11.19
N LEU A 178 -14.76 10.67 -11.00
CA LEU A 178 -15.09 12.02 -11.43
C LEU A 178 -15.26 12.11 -12.94
N LYS A 179 -14.40 11.42 -13.70
CA LYS A 179 -14.54 11.28 -15.16
C LYS A 179 -15.87 10.63 -15.55
N ILE A 180 -16.22 9.50 -14.92
CA ILE A 180 -17.50 8.83 -15.15
C ILE A 180 -18.68 9.76 -14.86
N TYR A 181 -18.62 10.53 -13.75
CA TYR A 181 -19.68 11.47 -13.38
C TYR A 181 -19.82 12.63 -14.37
N LYS A 182 -18.73 13.03 -15.01
CA LYS A 182 -18.71 14.00 -16.12
C LYS A 182 -19.05 13.39 -17.49
N LYS A 183 -19.49 12.13 -17.53
CA LYS A 183 -19.81 11.37 -18.75
C LYS A 183 -18.63 11.18 -19.71
N ASP A 184 -17.40 11.22 -19.18
CA ASP A 184 -16.21 10.85 -19.94
C ASP A 184 -16.20 9.31 -20.13
N LYS A 185 -16.20 8.87 -21.40
CA LYS A 185 -16.23 7.45 -21.79
C LYS A 185 -14.98 6.69 -21.34
N LEU A 186 -13.93 7.38 -20.92
CA LEU A 186 -12.65 6.82 -20.53
C LEU A 186 -12.49 6.70 -19.01
N GLY A 187 -13.48 7.13 -18.23
CA GLY A 187 -13.40 7.09 -16.77
C GLY A 187 -13.20 5.67 -16.22
N PHE A 188 -13.75 4.64 -16.89
CA PHE A 188 -13.53 3.24 -16.52
C PHE A 188 -12.07 2.80 -16.57
N VAL A 189 -11.24 3.38 -17.45
CA VAL A 189 -9.81 3.01 -17.56
C VAL A 189 -9.07 3.44 -16.31
N PHE A 190 -9.28 4.67 -15.85
CA PHE A 190 -8.67 5.19 -14.62
C PHE A 190 -9.18 4.48 -13.37
N LEU A 191 -10.50 4.23 -13.30
CA LEU A 191 -11.11 3.48 -12.19
C LEU A 191 -10.55 2.05 -12.14
N GLY A 192 -10.52 1.36 -13.28
CA GLY A 192 -10.04 -0.01 -13.38
C GLY A 192 -8.55 -0.13 -13.05
N LEU A 193 -7.74 0.81 -13.56
CA LEU A 193 -6.31 0.91 -13.27
C LEU A 193 -6.06 1.16 -11.77
N GLY A 194 -6.70 2.17 -11.19
CA GLY A 194 -6.57 2.49 -9.76
C GLY A 194 -6.97 1.32 -8.86
N MET A 195 -8.13 0.71 -9.11
CA MET A 195 -8.61 -0.43 -8.30
C MET A 195 -7.68 -1.65 -8.41
N SER A 196 -7.15 -1.94 -9.60
CA SER A 196 -6.23 -3.07 -9.78
C SER A 196 -4.87 -2.83 -9.10
N LEU A 197 -4.38 -1.59 -9.07
CA LEU A 197 -3.13 -1.26 -8.40
C LEU A 197 -3.29 -1.32 -6.89
N ILE A 198 -4.44 -0.90 -6.34
CA ILE A 198 -4.77 -1.10 -4.92
C ILE A 198 -4.87 -2.61 -4.60
N PHE A 199 -5.54 -3.40 -5.45
CA PHE A 199 -5.61 -4.86 -5.27
C PHE A 199 -4.23 -5.52 -5.29
N ASN A 200 -3.37 -5.13 -6.22
CA ASN A 200 -2.00 -5.61 -6.31
C ASN A 200 -1.07 -5.08 -5.21
N SER A 201 -1.62 -4.31 -4.25
CA SER A 201 -0.91 -3.74 -3.11
C SER A 201 -1.38 -4.31 -1.77
N HIS A 202 -2.68 -4.23 -1.51
CA HIS A 202 -3.24 -4.54 -0.20
C HIS A 202 -4.73 -4.89 -0.30
N ILE A 203 -5.06 -6.13 0.07
CA ILE A 203 -6.41 -6.68 -0.05
C ILE A 203 -7.37 -5.93 0.90
N LEU A 204 -6.94 -5.63 2.12
CA LEU A 204 -7.80 -4.91 3.08
C LEU A 204 -8.11 -3.50 2.60
N SER A 205 -7.13 -2.78 2.04
CA SER A 205 -7.40 -1.46 1.44
C SER A 205 -8.36 -1.57 0.26
N THR A 206 -8.27 -2.63 -0.54
CA THR A 206 -9.21 -2.88 -1.65
C THR A 206 -10.63 -3.04 -1.14
N ILE A 207 -10.85 -3.87 -0.11
CA ILE A 207 -12.16 -4.09 0.50
C ILE A 207 -12.72 -2.77 1.02
N THR A 208 -11.91 -2.01 1.76
CA THR A 208 -12.31 -0.70 2.28
C THR A 208 -12.66 0.29 1.16
N THR A 209 -11.89 0.32 0.07
CA THR A 209 -12.21 1.18 -1.09
C THR A 209 -13.53 0.75 -1.71
N VAL A 210 -13.74 -0.56 -1.94
CA VAL A 210 -15.00 -1.08 -2.51
C VAL A 210 -16.20 -0.70 -1.63
N LEU A 211 -16.09 -0.81 -0.30
CA LEU A 211 -17.16 -0.41 0.62
C LEU A 211 -17.50 1.08 0.49
N ILE A 212 -16.49 1.95 0.41
CA ILE A 212 -16.68 3.38 0.20
C ILE A 212 -17.33 3.67 -1.17
N LEU A 213 -16.92 2.96 -2.22
CA LEU A 213 -17.55 3.08 -3.54
C LEU A 213 -19.01 2.63 -3.52
N ILE A 214 -19.35 1.56 -2.80
CA ILE A 214 -20.73 1.09 -2.62
C ILE A 214 -21.56 2.17 -1.95
N VAL A 215 -21.07 2.78 -0.86
CA VAL A 215 -21.75 3.89 -0.18
C VAL A 215 -21.96 5.07 -1.14
N ILE A 216 -20.95 5.46 -1.91
CA ILE A 216 -21.05 6.55 -2.90
C ILE A 216 -22.13 6.22 -3.96
N VAL A 217 -22.13 5.01 -4.50
CA VAL A 217 -23.12 4.57 -5.50
C VAL A 217 -24.52 4.56 -4.89
N PHE A 218 -24.68 4.06 -3.67
CA PHE A 218 -25.95 4.04 -2.96
C PHE A 218 -26.53 5.45 -2.75
N VAL A 219 -25.69 6.40 -2.29
CA VAL A 219 -26.08 7.81 -2.16
C VAL A 219 -26.50 8.40 -3.51
N ARG A 220 -25.80 8.06 -4.61
CA ARG A 220 -26.19 8.52 -5.95
C ARG A 220 -27.51 7.93 -6.43
N ILE A 221 -27.81 6.68 -6.10
CA ILE A 221 -29.10 6.04 -6.39
C ILE A 221 -30.23 6.77 -5.66
N ILE A 222 -30.09 6.99 -4.34
CA ILE A 222 -31.09 7.73 -3.54
C ILE A 222 -31.32 9.13 -4.09
N ARG A 223 -30.24 9.81 -4.49
CA ARG A 223 -30.32 11.16 -5.08
C ARG A 223 -30.77 11.17 -6.55
N ARG A 224 -31.14 10.02 -7.12
CA ARG A 224 -31.55 9.85 -8.53
C ARG A 224 -30.51 10.40 -9.53
N LYS A 225 -29.22 10.36 -9.16
CA LYS A 225 -28.08 10.77 -10.01
C LYS A 225 -27.39 9.60 -10.69
N PHE A 226 -27.73 8.36 -10.31
CA PHE A 226 -27.20 7.15 -10.93
C PHE A 226 -27.78 6.95 -12.33
N SER A 227 -26.97 6.43 -13.25
CA SER A 227 -27.37 6.25 -14.66
C SER A 227 -26.85 4.94 -15.23
N LEU A 228 -27.49 4.44 -16.29
CA LEU A 228 -27.04 3.23 -16.99
C LEU A 228 -25.62 3.40 -17.57
N PHE A 229 -25.22 4.62 -17.92
CA PHE A 229 -23.85 4.93 -18.33
C PHE A 229 -22.84 4.64 -17.22
N GLU A 230 -23.14 5.06 -15.97
CA GLU A 230 -22.29 4.78 -14.82
C GLU A 230 -22.15 3.28 -14.58
N LEU A 231 -23.27 2.54 -14.62
CA LEU A 231 -23.25 1.08 -14.46
C LEU A 231 -22.35 0.42 -15.51
N LYS A 232 -22.48 0.78 -16.79
CA LYS A 232 -21.63 0.25 -17.88
C LYS A 232 -20.15 0.55 -17.64
N GLN A 233 -19.83 1.77 -17.22
CA GLN A 233 -18.44 2.16 -16.92
C GLN A 233 -17.88 1.38 -15.73
N TYR A 234 -18.66 1.11 -14.69
CA TYR A 234 -18.23 0.26 -13.58
C TYR A 234 -17.98 -1.18 -14.01
N CYS A 235 -18.86 -1.75 -14.84
CA CYS A 235 -18.64 -3.07 -15.43
C CYS A 235 -17.37 -3.12 -16.30
N TYR A 236 -17.12 -2.10 -17.12
CA TYR A 236 -15.90 -2.02 -17.92
C TYR A 236 -14.64 -1.85 -17.06
N ALA A 237 -14.72 -1.09 -15.96
CA ALA A 237 -13.62 -0.98 -15.01
C ALA A 237 -13.28 -2.35 -14.41
N LEU A 238 -14.28 -3.14 -14.03
CA LEU A 238 -14.09 -4.50 -13.53
C LEU A 238 -13.42 -5.41 -14.58
N LEU A 239 -13.85 -5.33 -15.85
CA LEU A 239 -13.25 -6.10 -16.95
C LEU A 239 -11.78 -5.75 -17.20
N ILE A 240 -11.34 -4.52 -16.89
CA ILE A 240 -9.93 -4.14 -16.93
C ILE A 240 -9.20 -4.58 -15.66
N SER A 241 -9.80 -4.39 -14.48
CA SER A 241 -9.14 -4.68 -13.21
C SER A 241 -8.82 -6.16 -13.00
N VAL A 242 -9.68 -7.06 -13.48
CA VAL A 242 -9.53 -8.51 -13.28
C VAL A 242 -8.25 -9.06 -13.96
N PRO A 243 -8.03 -8.87 -15.28
CA PRO A 243 -6.78 -9.28 -15.94
C PRO A 243 -5.53 -8.68 -15.28
N MET A 244 -5.59 -7.40 -14.89
CA MET A 244 -4.49 -6.70 -14.23
C MET A 244 -4.17 -7.28 -12.85
N SER A 245 -5.15 -7.90 -12.18
CA SER A 245 -5.01 -8.44 -10.82
C SER A 245 -4.92 -9.96 -10.78
N ILE A 246 -4.97 -10.63 -11.94
CA ILE A 246 -5.26 -12.07 -12.02
C ILE A 246 -4.21 -12.94 -11.34
N TYR A 247 -2.94 -12.54 -11.39
CA TYR A 247 -1.85 -13.24 -10.72
C TYR A 247 -2.03 -13.23 -9.19
N SER A 248 -2.21 -12.03 -8.62
CA SER A 248 -2.40 -11.85 -7.18
C SER A 248 -3.69 -12.53 -6.70
N LEU A 249 -4.77 -12.42 -7.49
CA LEU A 249 -6.06 -13.04 -7.18
C LEU A 249 -5.94 -14.56 -7.18
N PHE A 250 -5.30 -15.15 -8.20
CA PHE A 250 -5.10 -16.58 -8.29
C PHE A 250 -4.31 -17.12 -7.10
N ASN A 251 -3.18 -16.50 -6.75
CA ASN A 251 -2.35 -16.95 -5.64
C ASN A 251 -3.06 -16.83 -4.29
N PHE A 252 -3.78 -15.72 -4.08
CA PHE A 252 -4.59 -15.54 -2.88
C PHE A 252 -5.65 -16.62 -2.77
N VAL A 253 -6.46 -16.83 -3.82
CA VAL A 253 -7.54 -17.82 -3.81
C VAL A 253 -7.00 -19.24 -3.59
N LYS A 254 -5.92 -19.57 -4.31
CA LYS A 254 -5.23 -20.87 -4.25
C LYS A 254 -4.75 -21.22 -2.85
N VAL A 255 -4.23 -20.26 -2.09
CA VAL A 255 -3.67 -20.53 -0.74
C VAL A 255 -4.71 -20.28 0.34
N TYR A 256 -5.42 -19.15 0.32
CA TYR A 256 -6.33 -18.74 1.38
C TYR A 256 -7.52 -19.70 1.53
N PHE A 257 -8.24 -20.01 0.44
CA PHE A 257 -9.46 -20.83 0.54
C PHE A 257 -9.21 -22.33 0.67
N ASN A 258 -8.00 -22.80 0.34
CA ASN A 258 -7.66 -24.21 0.46
C ASN A 258 -7.09 -24.60 1.83
N ASN A 259 -6.79 -23.62 2.69
CA ASN A 259 -6.13 -23.82 3.97
C ASN A 259 -6.94 -23.22 5.12
N ASP A 260 -6.84 -23.79 6.32
CA ASP A 260 -7.37 -23.18 7.55
C ASP A 260 -6.32 -22.19 8.07
N ILE A 261 -6.31 -21.00 7.45
CA ILE A 261 -5.40 -19.91 7.79
C ILE A 261 -6.04 -19.10 8.90
N GLU A 262 -5.31 -18.82 9.96
CA GLU A 262 -5.74 -17.81 10.92
C GLU A 262 -5.60 -16.45 10.24
N PRO A 263 -6.72 -15.74 9.96
CA PRO A 263 -6.62 -14.39 9.44
C PRO A 263 -5.91 -13.50 10.48
N PRO A 264 -5.28 -12.40 10.06
CA PRO A 264 -4.80 -11.41 11.01
C PRO A 264 -5.99 -10.94 11.86
N TYR A 265 -5.76 -10.69 13.15
CA TYR A 265 -6.81 -10.52 14.18
C TYR A 265 -8.04 -9.74 13.67
N HIS A 266 -9.24 -10.33 13.78
CA HIS A 266 -10.49 -9.59 13.62
C HIS A 266 -10.60 -8.61 14.80
N LEU A 267 -10.57 -7.32 14.50
CA LEU A 267 -10.55 -6.24 15.47
C LEU A 267 -11.18 -4.99 14.85
N LEU A 268 -11.65 -4.08 15.69
CA LEU A 268 -12.04 -2.73 15.28
C LEU A 268 -11.47 -1.74 16.27
N GLN A 269 -10.16 -1.54 16.21
CA GLN A 269 -9.45 -0.64 17.10
C GLN A 269 -9.71 0.80 16.67
N PRO A 270 -10.37 1.60 17.53
CA PRO A 270 -10.61 3.01 17.25
C PRO A 270 -9.36 3.84 17.54
N ILE A 271 -9.36 5.06 17.01
CA ILE A 271 -8.41 6.10 17.43
C ILE A 271 -8.85 6.61 18.80
N ASN A 272 -7.95 6.57 19.78
CA ASN A 272 -8.16 7.21 21.06
C ASN A 272 -8.03 8.72 20.90
N THR A 273 -9.11 9.44 21.15
CA THR A 273 -9.17 10.88 20.98
C THR A 273 -8.13 11.63 21.82
N SER A 274 -7.89 11.26 23.08
CA SER A 274 -6.93 11.97 23.94
C SER A 274 -5.50 11.79 23.44
N ASP A 275 -5.15 10.55 23.10
CA ASP A 275 -3.80 10.18 22.71
C ASP A 275 -3.48 10.76 21.31
N MET A 276 -4.47 10.73 20.41
CA MET A 276 -4.40 11.40 19.11
C MET A 276 -4.15 12.90 19.27
N TRP A 277 -4.89 13.60 20.14
CA TRP A 277 -4.68 15.03 20.35
C TRP A 277 -3.30 15.35 20.91
N GLN A 278 -2.82 14.57 21.89
CA GLN A 278 -1.45 14.73 22.41
C GLN A 278 -0.42 14.50 21.31
N SER A 279 -0.59 13.47 20.48
CA SER A 279 0.28 13.19 19.33
C SER A 279 0.29 14.33 18.31
N ILE A 280 -0.88 14.90 17.98
CA ILE A 280 -1.00 16.05 17.08
C ILE A 280 -0.27 17.28 17.63
N LEU A 281 -0.48 17.61 18.91
CA LEU A 281 0.15 18.79 19.55
C LEU A 281 1.67 18.64 19.69
N ASN A 282 2.15 17.41 19.90
CA ASN A 282 3.57 17.09 19.94
C ASN A 282 4.19 16.88 18.56
N ASN A 283 3.44 17.12 17.47
CA ASN A 283 3.87 16.88 16.10
C ASN A 283 4.48 15.48 15.87
N SER A 284 3.83 14.45 16.40
CA SER A 284 4.37 13.08 16.43
C SER A 284 3.65 12.16 15.43
N ILE A 285 4.44 11.39 14.69
CA ILE A 285 3.96 10.22 13.93
C ILE A 285 4.34 8.94 14.67
N VAL A 286 3.35 8.08 14.92
CA VAL A 286 3.52 6.84 15.70
C VAL A 286 2.83 5.70 14.97
N GLY A 287 3.46 4.52 14.97
CA GLY A 287 2.92 3.30 14.36
C GLY A 287 1.83 2.60 15.18
N ASP A 288 1.47 3.13 16.34
CA ASP A 288 0.45 2.59 17.24
C ASP A 288 -0.96 2.98 16.77
N ALA A 289 -1.77 1.96 16.45
CA ALA A 289 -3.08 2.14 15.83
C ALA A 289 -4.04 3.10 16.56
N PRO A 290 -4.11 3.13 17.90
CA PRO A 290 -4.95 4.10 18.62
C PRO A 290 -4.53 5.56 18.48
N ILE A 291 -3.32 5.85 18.01
CA ILE A 291 -2.71 7.20 18.04
C ILE A 291 -2.62 7.80 16.62
N PHE A 292 -3.12 7.08 15.60
CA PHE A 292 -3.10 7.56 14.21
C PHE A 292 -3.78 8.92 14.07
N ASN A 293 -3.17 9.81 13.28
CA ASN A 293 -3.68 11.17 13.05
C ASN A 293 -3.31 11.67 11.64
N ILE A 294 -3.94 12.77 11.21
CA ILE A 294 -3.70 13.44 9.91
C ILE A 294 -2.74 14.65 10.02
N GLY A 295 -2.27 14.96 11.23
CA GLY A 295 -1.38 16.08 11.52
C GLY A 295 -2.11 17.37 11.90
N LEU A 296 -1.38 18.28 12.54
CA LEU A 296 -1.93 19.51 13.10
C LEU A 296 -2.62 20.38 12.06
N ILE A 297 -1.96 20.66 10.94
CA ILE A 297 -2.47 21.58 9.91
C ILE A 297 -3.70 21.02 9.21
N GLU A 298 -3.69 19.74 8.81
CA GLU A 298 -4.88 19.11 8.22
C GLU A 298 -6.04 19.06 9.22
N THR A 299 -5.78 18.78 10.49
CA THR A 299 -6.80 18.78 11.55
C THR A 299 -7.41 20.17 11.75
N ILE A 300 -6.58 21.22 11.80
CA ILE A 300 -7.04 22.61 11.86
C ILE A 300 -7.91 22.94 10.64
N LEU A 301 -7.47 22.61 9.43
CA LEU A 301 -8.24 22.84 8.21
C LEU A 301 -9.58 22.08 8.24
N LEU A 302 -9.59 20.84 8.72
CA LEU A 302 -10.80 20.04 8.85
C LEU A 302 -11.82 20.71 9.79
N VAL A 303 -11.36 21.24 10.93
CA VAL A 303 -12.20 21.91 11.95
C VAL A 303 -12.63 23.32 11.52
N LEU A 304 -11.73 24.13 10.96
CA LEU A 304 -12.02 25.50 10.53
C LEU A 304 -13.12 25.55 9.46
N LEU A 305 -13.22 24.51 8.64
CA LEU A 305 -14.26 24.40 7.61
C LEU A 305 -15.68 24.14 8.16
N ILE A 306 -15.85 23.83 9.45
CA ILE A 306 -17.17 23.66 10.09
C ILE A 306 -18.00 24.93 9.94
N ILE A 307 -17.43 26.09 10.28
CA ILE A 307 -18.11 27.39 10.26
C ILE A 307 -18.63 27.73 8.85
N PRO A 308 -17.79 27.82 7.80
CA PRO A 308 -18.28 28.11 6.46
C PRO A 308 -19.20 27.02 5.92
N ALA A 309 -19.03 25.75 6.33
CA ALA A 309 -19.92 24.67 5.90
C ALA A 309 -21.35 24.85 6.42
N ILE A 310 -21.52 25.39 7.63
CA ILE A 310 -22.83 25.67 8.24
C ILE A 310 -23.41 26.99 7.72
N LEU A 311 -22.59 28.05 7.61
CA LEU A 311 -23.09 29.41 7.34
C LEU A 311 -23.40 29.70 5.87
N THR A 312 -22.85 28.93 4.93
CA THR A 312 -23.04 29.20 3.48
C THR A 312 -24.10 28.29 2.85
N GLY A 313 -24.57 28.61 1.64
CA GLY A 313 -25.50 27.77 0.88
C GLY A 313 -24.91 26.44 0.37
N TYR A 314 -25.64 25.72 -0.47
CA TYR A 314 -25.13 24.49 -1.09
C TYR A 314 -23.91 24.77 -1.98
N SER A 315 -22.87 23.95 -1.85
CA SER A 315 -21.64 24.03 -2.63
C SER A 315 -20.97 22.66 -2.72
N SER A 316 -20.22 22.39 -3.79
CA SER A 316 -19.78 21.02 -4.07
C SER A 316 -18.68 20.54 -3.13
N TRP A 317 -17.81 21.45 -2.65
CA TRP A 317 -16.78 21.15 -1.65
C TRP A 317 -17.36 20.61 -0.34
N LYS A 318 -18.57 21.04 0.05
CA LYS A 318 -19.20 20.64 1.31
C LYS A 318 -19.45 19.15 1.38
N LEU A 319 -19.83 18.51 0.26
CA LEU A 319 -20.08 17.07 0.24
C LEU A 319 -18.79 16.28 0.55
N TRP A 320 -17.67 16.72 -0.02
CA TRP A 320 -16.35 16.14 0.25
C TRP A 320 -15.93 16.39 1.69
N TRP A 321 -16.14 17.60 2.18
CA TRP A 321 -15.85 17.93 3.57
C TRP A 321 -16.71 17.14 4.57
N TYR A 322 -18.03 17.06 4.37
CA TYR A 322 -18.94 16.23 5.19
C TYR A 322 -18.50 14.75 5.20
N SER A 323 -18.02 14.25 4.06
CA SER A 323 -17.49 12.88 3.97
C SER A 323 -16.19 12.75 4.76
N ALA A 324 -15.28 13.73 4.67
CA ALA A 324 -14.02 13.75 5.41
C ALA A 324 -14.26 13.80 6.94
N ILE A 325 -15.05 14.75 7.42
CA ILE A 325 -15.34 14.91 8.86
C ILE A 325 -16.16 13.73 9.39
N GLY A 326 -17.13 13.22 8.61
CA GLY A 326 -17.93 12.06 9.00
C GLY A 326 -17.10 10.79 9.14
N ILE A 327 -16.19 10.53 8.20
CA ILE A 327 -15.23 9.42 8.30
C ILE A 327 -14.30 9.64 9.49
N PHE A 328 -13.73 10.84 9.66
CA PHE A 328 -12.84 11.16 10.76
C PHE A 328 -13.49 10.88 12.12
N ILE A 329 -14.69 11.43 12.36
CA ILE A 329 -15.47 11.16 13.57
C ILE A 329 -15.76 9.66 13.73
N GLY A 330 -16.11 8.98 12.63
CA GLY A 330 -16.34 7.54 12.62
C GLY A 330 -15.11 6.68 12.96
N THR A 331 -13.89 7.25 12.98
CA THR A 331 -12.71 6.52 13.43
C THR A 331 -12.45 6.60 14.93
N LEU A 332 -13.09 7.55 15.63
CA LEU A 332 -12.80 7.86 17.02
C LEU A 332 -13.45 6.86 17.97
N ASN A 333 -12.90 6.78 19.18
CA ASN A 333 -13.42 6.00 20.31
C ASN A 333 -14.73 6.54 20.92
N TRP A 334 -15.48 7.36 20.17
CA TRP A 334 -16.79 7.88 20.57
C TRP A 334 -17.94 6.90 20.32
N PHE A 335 -17.67 5.84 19.55
CA PHE A 335 -18.62 4.77 19.28
C PHE A 335 -18.09 3.44 19.83
N PRO A 336 -18.98 2.46 20.12
CA PRO A 336 -18.61 1.18 20.70
C PRO A 336 -18.05 0.20 19.65
N TRP A 337 -17.01 0.63 18.91
CA TRP A 337 -16.38 -0.12 17.83
C TRP A 337 -15.85 -1.48 18.29
N GLU A 338 -15.37 -1.56 19.53
CA GLU A 338 -14.82 -2.77 20.12
C GLU A 338 -15.89 -3.74 20.65
N SER A 339 -17.18 -3.47 20.38
CA SER A 339 -18.24 -4.43 20.70
C SER A 339 -18.09 -5.72 19.91
N LYS A 340 -18.32 -6.85 20.58
CA LYS A 340 -18.18 -8.20 20.02
C LYS A 340 -18.94 -8.36 18.69
N THR A 341 -20.16 -7.85 18.62
CA THR A 341 -21.01 -7.92 17.41
C THR A 341 -20.35 -7.25 16.20
N LEU A 342 -19.69 -6.10 16.37
CA LEU A 342 -19.04 -5.40 15.28
C LEU A 342 -17.73 -6.09 14.87
N ILE A 343 -16.95 -6.56 15.85
CA ILE A 343 -15.69 -7.30 15.60
C ILE A 343 -15.95 -8.60 14.81
N GLU A 344 -16.99 -9.35 15.16
CA GLU A 344 -17.34 -10.62 14.50
C GLU A 344 -18.01 -10.41 13.12
N SER A 345 -18.47 -9.20 12.83
CA SER A 345 -19.06 -8.86 11.54
C SER A 345 -17.99 -8.62 10.45
N PRO A 346 -18.37 -8.54 9.15
CA PRO A 346 -17.42 -8.31 8.06
C PRO A 346 -16.56 -7.04 8.21
N ILE A 347 -17.06 -6.00 8.89
CA ILE A 347 -16.31 -4.75 9.11
C ILE A 347 -15.12 -4.94 10.05
N GLY A 348 -15.12 -5.98 10.91
CA GLY A 348 -13.98 -6.35 11.75
C GLY A 348 -12.71 -6.72 10.97
N SER A 349 -12.83 -6.90 9.65
CA SER A 349 -11.68 -7.06 8.75
C SER A 349 -10.90 -5.75 8.53
N ILE A 350 -11.43 -4.59 8.93
CA ILE A 350 -10.72 -3.29 8.85
C ILE A 350 -9.57 -3.24 9.85
N GLN A 351 -9.69 -3.91 11.00
CA GLN A 351 -8.71 -4.01 12.10
C GLN A 351 -8.42 -2.68 12.81
N PHE A 352 -7.88 -1.70 12.08
CA PHE A 352 -7.49 -0.39 12.59
C PHE A 352 -8.34 0.66 11.90
N LEU A 353 -9.26 1.30 12.62
CA LEU A 353 -10.15 2.31 12.03
C LEU A 353 -9.38 3.51 11.48
N GLY A 354 -8.20 3.81 12.04
CA GLY A 354 -7.32 4.84 11.51
C GLY A 354 -6.83 4.60 10.07
N ARG A 355 -6.99 3.41 9.50
CA ARG A 355 -6.80 3.17 8.04
C ARG A 355 -7.70 4.08 7.19
N LEU A 356 -8.85 4.48 7.71
CA LEU A 356 -9.79 5.36 7.04
C LEU A 356 -9.28 6.80 6.92
N LEU A 357 -8.25 7.20 7.67
CA LEU A 357 -7.63 8.52 7.56
C LEU A 357 -7.05 8.80 6.16
N THR A 358 -6.67 7.76 5.41
CA THR A 358 -6.34 7.87 3.98
C THR A 358 -7.43 8.64 3.19
N TYR A 359 -8.69 8.31 3.45
CA TYR A 359 -9.84 8.93 2.78
C TYR A 359 -10.14 10.31 3.35
N VAL A 360 -9.91 10.52 4.65
CA VAL A 360 -10.03 11.84 5.29
C VAL A 360 -9.10 12.84 4.61
N SER A 361 -7.80 12.53 4.50
CA SER A 361 -6.82 13.42 3.85
C SER A 361 -7.14 13.63 2.36
N LEU A 362 -7.54 12.59 1.63
CA LEU A 362 -7.95 12.73 0.23
C LEU A 362 -9.16 13.65 0.07
N PHE A 363 -10.22 13.42 0.83
CA PHE A 363 -11.48 14.16 0.72
C PHE A 363 -11.33 15.59 1.22
N LEU A 364 -10.53 15.81 2.27
CA LEU A 364 -10.18 17.14 2.75
C LEU A 364 -9.40 17.93 1.68
N ALA A 365 -8.39 17.32 1.05
CA ALA A 365 -7.64 17.95 -0.03
C ALA A 365 -8.54 18.32 -1.22
N VAL A 366 -9.46 17.42 -1.62
CA VAL A 366 -10.47 17.70 -2.66
C VAL A 366 -11.41 18.83 -2.26
N ALA A 367 -11.90 18.83 -1.01
CA ALA A 367 -12.78 19.86 -0.49
C ALA A 367 -12.12 21.24 -0.51
N ILE A 368 -10.87 21.35 -0.06
CA ILE A 368 -10.14 22.63 -0.04
C ILE A 368 -9.93 23.16 -1.47
N VAL A 369 -9.57 22.31 -2.42
CA VAL A 369 -9.41 22.70 -3.83
C VAL A 369 -10.73 23.24 -4.39
N LEU A 370 -11.85 22.54 -4.16
CA LEU A 370 -13.16 22.95 -4.63
C LEU A 370 -13.67 24.22 -3.93
N LEU A 371 -13.39 24.39 -2.64
CA LEU A 371 -13.73 25.60 -1.90
C LEU A 371 -13.12 26.83 -2.58
N PHE A 372 -11.82 26.79 -2.87
CA PHE A 372 -11.16 27.91 -3.54
C PHE A 372 -11.51 28.04 -5.02
N GLU A 373 -11.84 26.94 -5.70
CA GLU A 373 -12.31 27.01 -7.08
C GLU A 373 -13.66 27.70 -7.20
N GLU A 374 -14.60 27.39 -6.31
CA GLU A 374 -15.97 27.91 -6.32
C GLU A 374 -16.10 29.33 -5.74
N ASN A 375 -15.10 29.81 -4.99
CA ASN A 375 -15.13 31.14 -4.38
C ASN A 375 -14.10 32.07 -5.04
N GLU A 376 -14.47 32.62 -6.20
CA GLU A 376 -13.61 33.49 -7.02
C GLU A 376 -13.07 34.73 -6.31
N LYS A 377 -13.75 35.19 -5.24
CA LYS A 377 -13.28 36.27 -4.37
C LYS A 377 -11.91 35.98 -3.73
N TYR A 378 -11.58 34.69 -3.54
CA TYR A 378 -10.27 34.27 -3.05
C TYR A 378 -9.35 33.97 -4.24
N THR A 379 -8.68 34.99 -4.76
CA THR A 379 -7.57 34.79 -5.69
C THR A 379 -6.41 34.16 -4.93
N PHE A 380 -6.11 32.90 -5.25
CA PHE A 380 -5.05 32.14 -4.61
C PHE A 380 -3.74 32.37 -5.36
N THR A 381 -2.90 33.26 -4.82
CA THR A 381 -1.55 33.55 -5.33
C THR A 381 -0.53 32.58 -4.72
N ILE A 382 0.69 32.60 -5.26
CA ILE A 382 1.79 31.79 -4.72
C ILE A 382 2.07 32.14 -3.25
N ASP A 383 2.01 33.42 -2.89
CA ASP A 383 2.26 33.85 -1.50
C ASP A 383 1.25 33.26 -0.52
N LYS A 384 -0.04 33.23 -0.89
CA LYS A 384 -1.10 32.61 -0.09
C LYS A 384 -0.96 31.09 0.00
N LEU A 385 -0.46 30.45 -1.06
CA LEU A 385 -0.12 29.03 -1.04
C LEU A 385 1.01 28.76 -0.04
N SER A 386 2.06 29.58 -0.05
CA SER A 386 3.21 29.44 0.84
C SER A 386 2.83 29.50 2.32
N ILE A 387 1.82 30.29 2.70
CA ILE A 387 1.29 30.37 4.08
C ILE A 387 0.79 29.01 4.60
N ILE A 388 0.25 28.16 3.73
CA ILE A 388 -0.24 26.83 4.12
C ILE A 388 0.85 25.78 3.92
N ILE A 389 1.52 25.83 2.77
CA ILE A 389 2.44 24.76 2.33
C ILE A 389 3.75 24.77 3.10
N ILE A 390 4.33 25.94 3.42
CA ILE A 390 5.61 25.99 4.15
C ILE A 390 5.43 25.41 5.56
N PRO A 391 4.45 25.85 6.38
CA PRO A 391 4.21 25.22 7.67
C PRO A 391 3.91 23.72 7.54
N LEU A 392 3.11 23.31 6.55
CA LEU A 392 2.79 21.89 6.34
C LEU A 392 4.06 21.08 6.06
N LEU A 393 4.92 21.56 5.17
CA LEU A 393 6.19 20.91 4.87
C LEU A 393 7.10 20.82 6.10
N LEU A 394 7.27 21.93 6.83
CA LEU A 394 8.14 21.99 8.01
C LEU A 394 7.65 21.05 9.12
N VAL A 395 6.34 21.04 9.39
CA VAL A 395 5.70 20.16 10.39
C VAL A 395 5.89 18.70 9.99
N SER A 396 5.65 18.33 8.74
CA SER A 396 5.78 16.93 8.28
C SER A 396 7.24 16.45 8.26
N MET A 397 8.17 17.30 7.82
CA MET A 397 9.61 16.99 7.87
C MET A 397 10.11 16.85 9.31
N SER A 398 9.69 17.77 10.19
CA SER A 398 10.03 17.73 11.62
C SER A 398 9.48 16.48 12.30
N ALA A 399 8.25 16.07 11.99
CA ALA A 399 7.64 14.86 12.54
C ALA A 399 8.42 13.60 12.12
N SER A 400 8.78 13.50 10.83
CA SER A 400 9.60 12.39 10.31
C SER A 400 10.97 12.33 10.96
N TYR A 401 11.66 13.47 11.02
CA TYR A 401 12.98 13.57 11.64
C TYR A 401 12.91 13.15 13.11
N SER A 402 11.95 13.69 13.85
CA SER A 402 11.77 13.39 15.27
C SER A 402 11.47 11.90 15.51
N HIS A 403 10.70 11.25 14.62
CA HIS A 403 10.41 9.83 14.71
C HIS A 403 11.67 8.96 14.59
N GLU A 404 12.54 9.26 13.62
CA GLU A 404 13.80 8.53 13.42
C GLU A 404 14.73 8.65 14.62
N HIS A 405 14.80 9.84 15.22
CA HIS A 405 15.72 10.14 16.33
C HIS A 405 15.17 9.74 17.70
N LYS A 406 13.89 9.38 17.78
CA LYS A 406 13.29 8.92 19.02
C LYS A 406 13.66 7.45 19.23
N MET A 407 14.42 7.18 20.29
CA MET A 407 14.71 5.82 20.77
C MET A 407 13.43 5.19 21.32
N ASP A 408 12.59 4.68 20.42
CA ASP A 408 11.39 3.94 20.78
C ASP A 408 11.63 2.45 20.52
N TYR A 409 11.24 1.61 21.50
CA TYR A 409 11.18 0.14 21.48
C TYR A 409 12.47 -0.66 21.14
N PRO A 410 12.81 -1.69 21.94
CA PRO A 410 13.97 -2.56 21.68
C PRO A 410 13.85 -3.45 20.42
N ALA A 411 12.67 -3.49 19.78
CA ALA A 411 12.40 -4.30 18.59
C ALA A 411 12.82 -3.63 17.27
N ASN A 412 13.14 -2.32 17.29
CA ASN A 412 13.49 -1.57 16.09
C ASN A 412 14.93 -1.86 15.67
N THR A 413 15.13 -2.07 14.36
CA THR A 413 16.48 -2.16 13.79
C THR A 413 16.81 -0.89 13.02
N TYR A 414 18.09 -0.54 12.96
CA TYR A 414 18.54 0.64 12.23
C TYR A 414 19.40 0.20 11.05
N MET A 415 19.01 0.63 9.84
CA MET A 415 19.72 0.30 8.62
C MET A 415 20.65 1.44 8.21
N HIS A 416 21.96 1.22 8.37
CA HIS A 416 23.00 2.16 7.93
C HIS A 416 23.90 1.56 6.83
N SER A 417 23.90 0.23 6.68
CA SER A 417 24.78 -0.50 5.77
C SER A 417 24.15 -1.81 5.28
N ASN A 418 24.76 -2.41 4.25
CA ASN A 418 24.37 -3.75 3.78
C ASN A 418 24.50 -4.82 4.89
N LYS A 419 25.45 -4.67 5.83
CA LYS A 419 25.60 -5.60 6.96
C LYS A 419 24.44 -5.48 7.94
N ASN A 420 23.97 -4.26 8.20
CA ASN A 420 22.78 -4.03 9.04
C ASN A 420 21.51 -4.54 8.36
N PHE A 421 21.40 -4.43 7.04
CA PHE A 421 20.30 -5.03 6.28
C PHE A 421 20.27 -6.55 6.44
N GLU A 422 21.41 -7.23 6.27
CA GLU A 422 21.52 -8.69 6.51
C GLU A 422 21.16 -9.06 7.95
N TYR A 423 21.57 -8.23 8.92
CA TYR A 423 21.18 -8.40 10.32
C TYR A 423 19.67 -8.27 10.51
N ALA A 424 19.04 -7.24 9.93
CA ALA A 424 17.59 -7.03 10.02
C ALA A 424 16.80 -8.17 9.36
N LEU A 425 17.27 -8.70 8.21
CA LEU A 425 16.69 -9.88 7.59
C LEU A 425 16.69 -11.09 8.52
N LYS A 426 17.83 -11.37 9.15
CA LYS A 426 18.02 -12.56 9.97
C LYS A 426 17.35 -12.44 11.33
N TYR A 427 17.61 -11.36 12.05
CA TYR A 427 17.30 -11.21 13.47
C TYR A 427 16.20 -10.20 13.75
N GLY A 428 15.75 -9.43 12.75
CA GLY A 428 14.66 -8.49 12.90
C GLY A 428 13.41 -9.16 13.46
N GLU A 429 12.73 -8.48 14.39
CA GLU A 429 11.41 -8.90 14.83
C GLU A 429 10.48 -8.86 13.61
N ALA A 430 9.90 -10.01 13.28
CA ALA A 430 9.01 -10.20 12.16
C ALA A 430 7.86 -11.11 12.58
N GLY A 431 6.64 -10.69 12.28
CA GLY A 431 5.45 -11.50 12.48
C GLY A 431 5.42 -12.68 11.53
N LEU A 432 4.83 -13.79 11.98
CA LEU A 432 4.33 -14.81 11.08
C LEU A 432 2.85 -14.56 10.90
N ASP A 433 2.49 -13.64 10.00
CA ASP A 433 1.10 -13.53 9.59
C ASP A 433 0.72 -14.76 8.77
N TYR A 434 -0.58 -15.04 8.78
CA TYR A 434 -1.19 -16.16 8.08
C TYR A 434 -0.66 -17.55 8.53
N PRO A 435 -0.51 -17.82 9.85
CA PRO A 435 -0.17 -19.15 10.30
C PRO A 435 -1.33 -20.11 10.01
N LEU A 436 -1.00 -21.38 9.79
CA LEU A 436 -2.00 -22.43 9.72
C LEU A 436 -2.55 -22.70 11.12
N ARG A 437 -3.87 -22.75 11.26
CA ARG A 437 -4.53 -23.15 12.51
C ARG A 437 -4.11 -24.57 12.86
N LEU A 438 -3.61 -24.76 14.07
CA LEU A 438 -3.08 -26.05 14.52
C LEU A 438 -4.16 -26.90 15.18
N ASP A 439 -4.35 -28.11 14.68
CA ASP A 439 -5.20 -29.12 15.34
C ASP A 439 -4.60 -29.60 16.67
N LYS A 440 -5.45 -30.17 17.54
CA LYS A 440 -5.05 -30.64 18.88
C LYS A 440 -3.92 -31.67 18.84
N ALA A 441 -3.86 -32.56 17.84
CA ALA A 441 -2.81 -33.56 17.74
C ALA A 441 -1.48 -32.94 17.31
N THR A 442 -1.50 -32.00 16.36
CA THR A 442 -0.29 -31.26 15.95
C THR A 442 0.25 -30.37 17.07
N LYS A 443 -0.62 -29.76 17.90
CA LYS A 443 -0.21 -28.98 19.08
C LYS A 443 0.56 -29.80 20.12
N LYS A 444 0.26 -31.10 20.26
CA LYS A 444 0.98 -32.01 21.18
C LYS A 444 2.41 -32.30 20.74
N ILE A 445 2.76 -32.07 19.47
CA ILE A 445 4.12 -32.32 18.96
C ILE A 445 5.01 -31.12 19.31
N PRO A 446 6.15 -31.34 20.01
CA PRO A 446 7.03 -30.26 20.42
C PRO A 446 7.53 -29.43 19.23
N LEU A 447 7.40 -28.10 19.32
CA LEU A 447 8.00 -27.17 18.38
C LEU A 447 9.52 -27.14 18.62
N LYS A 448 10.30 -27.54 17.62
CA LYS A 448 11.76 -27.41 17.67
C LYS A 448 12.12 -26.02 17.16
N LYS A 449 12.52 -25.15 18.09
CA LYS A 449 13.24 -23.92 17.76
C LYS A 449 14.66 -24.27 17.29
N PHE A 450 15.15 -23.51 16.31
CA PHE A 450 16.51 -23.56 15.78
C PHE A 450 17.00 -22.11 15.64
N ASP A 451 18.31 -21.94 15.64
CA ASP A 451 18.89 -20.62 15.42
C ASP A 451 18.72 -20.22 13.96
N VAL A 452 18.61 -18.92 13.68
CA VAL A 452 18.59 -18.41 12.30
C VAL A 452 19.90 -18.79 11.59
N ASP A 453 21.02 -18.81 12.32
CA ASP A 453 22.31 -19.22 11.77
C ASP A 453 22.42 -20.73 11.48
N ASP A 454 21.52 -21.55 12.04
CA ASP A 454 21.38 -22.97 11.68
C ASP A 454 20.62 -23.18 10.36
N ALA A 455 20.09 -22.11 9.75
CA ALA A 455 19.29 -22.15 8.53
C ALA A 455 19.97 -21.41 7.38
N LYS A 456 20.11 -22.10 6.25
CA LYS A 456 20.44 -21.48 4.96
C LYS A 456 19.15 -21.21 4.21
N GLN A 457 18.85 -19.94 3.97
CA GLN A 457 17.64 -19.46 3.30
C GLN A 457 18.00 -18.87 1.92
N THR A 458 17.09 -19.05 0.97
CA THR A 458 17.15 -18.50 -0.39
C THR A 458 15.71 -18.22 -0.85
N TYR A 459 15.52 -17.51 -1.97
CA TYR A 459 14.19 -17.18 -2.50
C TYR A 459 13.17 -18.34 -2.62
N ASN A 460 13.63 -19.59 -2.80
CA ASN A 460 12.76 -20.75 -2.97
C ASN A 460 13.09 -21.95 -2.07
N ASN A 461 14.10 -21.86 -1.19
CA ASN A 461 14.52 -22.96 -0.34
C ASN A 461 14.94 -22.49 1.05
N ILE A 462 14.62 -23.33 2.04
CA ILE A 462 15.26 -23.31 3.36
C ILE A 462 15.88 -24.67 3.67
N THR A 463 17.11 -24.65 4.18
CA THR A 463 17.83 -25.83 4.66
C THR A 463 18.29 -25.62 6.09
N ILE A 464 17.82 -26.46 7.01
CA ILE A 464 18.06 -26.34 8.45
C ILE A 464 18.93 -27.49 8.93
N HIS A 465 19.98 -27.15 9.68
CA HIS A 465 20.85 -28.10 10.36
C HIS A 465 20.42 -28.27 11.82
N ILE A 466 19.94 -29.46 12.19
CA ILE A 466 19.37 -29.71 13.53
C ILE A 466 20.14 -30.83 14.23
N LYS A 467 20.74 -30.53 15.38
CA LYS A 467 21.27 -31.55 16.30
C LYS A 467 20.15 -32.08 17.21
N SER A 468 20.06 -33.40 17.34
CA SER A 468 19.12 -34.05 18.27
C SER A 468 19.84 -35.07 19.16
N MET A 469 19.58 -35.00 20.46
CA MET A 469 20.18 -35.93 21.45
C MET A 469 19.59 -37.33 21.38
N LYS A 470 18.35 -37.45 20.91
CA LYS A 470 17.64 -38.72 20.76
C LYS A 470 16.73 -38.70 19.54
N THR A 471 16.33 -39.88 19.09
CA THR A 471 15.32 -39.99 18.04
C THR A 471 13.99 -39.47 18.57
N LYS A 472 13.42 -38.46 17.91
CA LYS A 472 12.14 -37.87 18.32
C LYS A 472 11.42 -37.20 17.16
N LYS A 473 10.09 -37.21 17.24
CA LYS A 473 9.21 -36.47 16.35
C LYS A 473 9.12 -35.02 16.83
N VAL A 474 9.35 -34.07 15.93
CA VAL A 474 9.27 -32.64 16.21
C VAL A 474 8.47 -31.94 15.11
N ARG A 475 7.90 -30.80 15.47
CA ARG A 475 7.28 -29.85 14.55
C ARG A 475 8.27 -28.73 14.28
N LEU A 476 8.41 -28.32 13.03
CA LEU A 476 9.19 -27.14 12.64
C LEU A 476 8.25 -25.95 12.40
N ASN A 477 8.80 -24.74 12.51
CA ASN A 477 8.06 -23.52 12.21
C ASN A 477 7.98 -23.23 10.70
N ILE A 478 7.64 -24.27 9.94
CA ILE A 478 7.52 -24.26 8.47
C ILE A 478 6.12 -24.80 8.14
N PRO A 479 5.12 -23.94 7.88
CA PRO A 479 3.82 -24.36 7.38
C PRO A 479 3.94 -24.98 5.97
N ILE A 480 3.25 -26.11 5.75
CA ILE A 480 3.11 -26.74 4.43
C ILE A 480 1.70 -26.46 3.93
N TYR A 481 1.52 -25.40 3.14
CA TYR A 481 0.20 -25.01 2.63
C TYR A 481 -0.30 -25.94 1.52
N ARG A 482 -1.61 -26.21 1.48
CA ARG A 482 -2.27 -26.89 0.37
C ARG A 482 -2.22 -26.02 -0.88
N GLY A 483 -2.10 -26.67 -2.04
CA GLY A 483 -2.00 -26.02 -3.35
C GLY A 483 -0.58 -25.57 -3.73
N VAL A 484 0.37 -25.52 -2.79
CA VAL A 484 1.76 -25.12 -3.07
C VAL A 484 2.61 -26.33 -3.43
N ASN A 485 3.53 -26.16 -4.39
CA ASN A 485 4.40 -27.24 -4.86
C ASN A 485 5.67 -27.34 -4.01
N TYR A 486 5.68 -28.25 -3.04
CA TYR A 486 6.82 -28.48 -2.15
C TYR A 486 7.66 -29.70 -2.52
N THR A 487 8.97 -29.59 -2.33
CA THR A 487 9.88 -30.73 -2.22
C THR A 487 10.53 -30.72 -0.85
N VAL A 488 10.26 -31.75 -0.03
CA VAL A 488 10.86 -31.89 1.31
C VAL A 488 11.86 -33.03 1.31
N LYS A 489 13.10 -32.73 1.72
CA LYS A 489 14.17 -33.71 1.91
C LYS A 489 14.58 -33.76 3.37
N ILE A 490 14.62 -34.96 3.94
CA ILE A 490 15.12 -35.22 5.30
C ILE A 490 16.31 -36.16 5.19
N ASN A 491 17.49 -35.67 5.62
CA ASN A 491 18.77 -36.37 5.52
C ASN A 491 19.03 -36.88 4.08
N GLY A 492 18.83 -36.00 3.10
CA GLY A 492 19.03 -36.26 1.67
C GLY A 492 17.90 -37.03 0.97
N LYS A 493 16.98 -37.68 1.71
CA LYS A 493 15.89 -38.46 1.12
C LYS A 493 14.62 -37.63 0.99
N THR A 494 14.03 -37.61 -0.21
CA THR A 494 12.71 -36.99 -0.44
C THR A 494 11.63 -37.71 0.38
N LYS A 495 10.78 -36.95 1.04
CA LYS A 495 9.69 -37.47 1.87
C LYS A 495 8.39 -36.78 1.49
N SER A 496 7.33 -37.59 1.32
CA SER A 496 5.98 -37.06 1.26
C SER A 496 5.59 -36.53 2.65
N VAL A 497 5.03 -35.33 2.69
CA VAL A 497 4.60 -34.64 3.90
C VAL A 497 3.15 -34.24 3.77
N ALA A 498 2.43 -34.28 4.88
CA ALA A 498 1.03 -33.87 4.90
C ALA A 498 0.92 -32.33 4.83
N SER A 499 0.11 -31.83 3.90
CA SER A 499 -0.22 -30.42 3.74
C SER A 499 -1.35 -29.97 4.68
N GLY A 500 -1.49 -28.65 4.87
CA GLY A 500 -2.48 -28.02 5.74
C GLY A 500 -2.08 -27.99 7.21
N LYS A 501 -0.79 -28.21 7.52
CA LYS A 501 -0.20 -28.09 8.86
C LYS A 501 1.28 -27.79 8.79
N ASN A 502 1.88 -27.49 9.93
CA ASN A 502 3.33 -27.35 10.03
C ASN A 502 4.05 -28.66 9.70
N LEU A 503 5.25 -28.53 9.15
CA LEU A 503 6.14 -29.62 8.83
C LEU A 503 6.50 -30.40 10.10
N ILE A 504 6.23 -31.70 10.07
CA ILE A 504 6.56 -32.63 11.14
C ILE A 504 7.64 -33.57 10.63
N VAL A 505 8.74 -33.66 11.36
CA VAL A 505 9.89 -34.50 11.01
C VAL A 505 10.27 -35.41 12.17
N THR A 506 10.78 -36.59 11.84
CA THR A 506 11.42 -37.47 12.83
C THR A 506 12.92 -37.27 12.75
N LEU A 507 13.48 -36.62 13.77
CA LEU A 507 14.92 -36.42 13.89
C LEU A 507 15.55 -37.70 14.43
N ARG A 508 16.67 -38.12 13.85
CA ARG A 508 17.54 -39.18 14.38
C ARG A 508 18.49 -38.59 15.42
N GLN A 509 19.03 -39.43 16.30
CA GLN A 509 20.15 -39.01 17.14
C GLN A 509 21.32 -38.52 16.28
N GLY A 510 21.95 -37.41 16.68
CA GLY A 510 23.03 -36.76 15.95
C GLY A 510 22.57 -35.61 15.05
N LYS A 511 23.30 -35.39 13.95
CA LYS A 511 23.05 -34.30 12.99
C LYS A 511 21.95 -34.70 12.02
N ASN A 512 20.97 -33.81 11.82
CA ASN A 512 19.92 -33.96 10.83
C ASN A 512 19.92 -32.74 9.92
N VAL A 513 19.58 -32.95 8.66
CA VAL A 513 19.41 -31.89 7.66
C VAL A 513 17.99 -31.97 7.11
N VAL A 514 17.24 -30.89 7.27
CA VAL A 514 15.88 -30.77 6.71
C VAL A 514 15.90 -29.67 5.67
N SER A 515 15.53 -29.99 4.44
CA SER A 515 15.46 -29.03 3.34
C SER A 515 14.05 -28.99 2.77
N VAL A 516 13.53 -27.79 2.57
CA VAL A 516 12.20 -27.52 2.02
C VAL A 516 12.35 -26.55 0.88
N THR A 517 11.95 -26.97 -0.32
CA THR A 517 11.91 -26.12 -1.52
C THR A 517 10.46 -25.90 -1.95
N SER A 518 10.12 -24.70 -2.40
CA SER A 518 8.85 -24.40 -3.07
C SER A 518 9.10 -23.68 -4.39
N ASN A 519 8.54 -24.16 -5.49
CA ASN A 519 8.73 -23.57 -6.80
C ASN A 519 7.42 -23.08 -7.41
N PRO A 520 7.43 -21.95 -8.13
CA PRO A 520 6.28 -21.48 -8.87
C PRO A 520 5.89 -22.45 -9.99
N THR A 521 4.60 -22.47 -10.29
CA THR A 521 4.00 -23.29 -11.34
C THR A 521 3.96 -22.56 -12.68
N LYS A 522 3.90 -23.28 -13.81
CA LYS A 522 3.80 -22.68 -15.16
C LYS A 522 2.60 -21.72 -15.29
N ILE A 523 1.46 -22.05 -14.68
CA ILE A 523 0.28 -21.19 -14.70
C ILE A 523 0.55 -19.83 -14.03
N GLN A 524 1.32 -19.80 -12.95
CA GLN A 524 1.68 -18.54 -12.28
C GLN A 524 2.53 -17.62 -13.16
N TYR A 525 3.42 -18.18 -14.00
CA TYR A 525 4.16 -17.39 -15.00
C TYR A 525 3.23 -16.76 -16.03
N VAL A 526 2.30 -17.54 -16.59
CA VAL A 526 1.33 -17.05 -17.58
C VAL A 526 0.42 -15.96 -16.99
N LEU A 527 -0.06 -16.16 -15.76
CA LEU A 527 -0.91 -15.20 -15.07
C LEU A 527 -0.16 -13.91 -14.71
N LEU A 528 1.11 -14.01 -14.29
CA LEU A 528 1.94 -12.83 -14.04
C LEU A 528 2.16 -12.04 -15.33
N MET A 529 2.52 -12.72 -16.42
CA MET A 529 2.71 -12.08 -17.72
C MET A 529 1.43 -11.38 -18.19
N THR A 530 0.28 -12.03 -18.04
CA THR A 530 -1.04 -11.46 -18.36
C THR A 530 -1.30 -10.20 -17.54
N SER A 531 -1.06 -10.26 -16.22
CA SER A 531 -1.23 -9.12 -15.31
C SER A 531 -0.32 -7.94 -15.69
N VAL A 532 0.98 -8.19 -15.89
CA VAL A 532 1.96 -7.15 -16.24
C VAL A 532 1.66 -6.52 -17.59
N ILE A 533 1.37 -7.31 -18.63
CA ILE A 533 0.99 -6.78 -19.95
C ILE A 533 -0.28 -5.94 -19.85
N SER A 534 -1.29 -6.41 -19.11
CA SER A 534 -2.53 -5.66 -18.91
C SER A 534 -2.28 -4.33 -18.20
N ILE A 535 -1.41 -4.30 -17.19
CA ILE A 535 -1.02 -3.07 -16.49
C ILE A 535 -0.32 -2.10 -17.44
N ILE A 536 0.65 -2.57 -18.23
CA ILE A 536 1.38 -1.74 -19.21
C ILE A 536 0.40 -1.16 -20.23
N LEU A 537 -0.46 -1.98 -20.83
CA LEU A 537 -1.44 -1.54 -21.83
C LEU A 537 -2.42 -0.51 -21.24
N ALA A 538 -2.98 -0.75 -20.06
CA ALA A 538 -3.88 0.20 -19.40
C ALA A 538 -3.18 1.53 -19.06
N THR A 539 -1.92 1.48 -18.63
CA THR A 539 -1.11 2.66 -18.32
C THR A 539 -0.78 3.47 -19.56
N VAL A 540 -0.32 2.82 -20.63
CA VAL A 540 -0.03 3.46 -21.93
C VAL A 540 -1.30 4.05 -22.53
N CYS A 541 -2.43 3.32 -22.50
CA CYS A 541 -3.72 3.85 -22.90
C CYS A 541 -4.08 5.10 -22.09
N SER A 542 -4.00 5.05 -20.77
CA SER A 542 -4.27 6.21 -19.90
C SER A 542 -3.39 7.41 -20.24
N PHE A 543 -2.08 7.18 -20.45
CA PHE A 543 -1.14 8.19 -20.87
C PHE A 543 -1.56 8.80 -22.21
N LEU A 544 -1.67 7.99 -23.28
CA LEU A 544 -2.07 8.42 -24.62
C LEU A 544 -3.41 9.18 -24.62
N LEU A 545 -4.36 8.79 -23.77
CA LEU A 545 -5.64 9.46 -23.64
C LEU A 545 -5.52 10.83 -22.96
N ILE A 546 -4.66 10.97 -21.95
CA ILE A 546 -4.30 12.28 -21.38
C ILE A 546 -3.70 13.18 -22.46
N PHE A 547 -2.90 12.63 -23.38
CA PHE A 547 -2.30 13.38 -24.50
C PHE A 547 -3.28 13.66 -25.65
N LYS A 548 -4.22 12.76 -25.96
CA LYS A 548 -5.22 12.98 -27.02
C LYS A 548 -6.36 13.89 -26.59
N GLY A 549 -6.74 13.87 -25.30
CA GLY A 549 -7.82 14.69 -24.75
C GLY A 549 -7.58 16.21 -24.78
N ARG A 550 -6.38 16.67 -25.13
CA ARG A 550 -6.07 18.10 -25.40
C ARG A 550 -6.31 18.54 -26.85
N ALA A 551 -6.58 17.62 -27.77
CA ALA A 551 -6.93 17.97 -29.16
C ALA A 551 -8.41 18.36 -29.34
N PHE A 552 -9.25 18.22 -28.30
CA PHE A 552 -10.67 18.60 -28.33
C PHE A 552 -11.04 19.40 -27.08
N ARG A 553 -10.71 20.70 -27.10
CA ARG A 553 -11.42 21.85 -26.48
C ARG A 553 -10.46 23.04 -26.44
N ILE A 554 -10.22 23.62 -27.61
CA ILE A 554 -10.07 25.06 -27.74
C ILE A 554 -11.34 25.49 -28.46
N LYS A 555 -12.36 25.87 -27.70
CA LYS A 555 -13.30 26.88 -28.17
C LYS A 555 -12.85 28.13 -27.44
N GLU A 556 -12.09 28.95 -28.14
CA GLU A 556 -12.10 30.38 -27.91
C GLU A 556 -13.56 30.83 -28.03
N ILE A 557 -14.10 31.37 -26.94
CA ILE A 557 -14.93 32.58 -26.93
C ILE A 557 -14.51 33.34 -25.67
#